data_AF-A0A7K3WAU3-F1
#
_entry.id   AF-A0A7K3WAU3-F1
#
_cell.length_a   1.000
_cell.length_b   1.000
_cell.length_c   1.000
_cell.angle_alpha   90.00
_cell.angle_beta   90.00
_cell.angle_gamma   90.00
#
_symmetry.space_group_name_H-M   'P 1'
#
loop_
_entity.id
_entity.type
_entity.pdbx_description
1 polymer ?
#
loop_
_entity_poly.entity_id
_entity_poly.type
_entity_poly.pdbx_seq_one_letter_code
_entity_poly.pdbx_strand_id
1 'polypeptide(L)' 'MRENRLPRIPDSAGCSTSRLQQLKLIAASRVSAARTTSRQQVTDIVRVTVDDEVDTRTFRAIVDDVAPDKLR' A
#
# COMPACT_ATOMS: atom_id res chain seq x y z
N MET A 1 23.15 29.93 -9.46
CA MET A 1 22.46 29.23 -8.37
C MET A 1 21.24 28.54 -8.97
N ARG A 2 21.33 27.24 -9.31
CA ARG A 2 20.21 26.50 -9.92
C ARG A 2 19.21 26.18 -8.81
N GLU A 3 18.03 26.75 -8.89
CA GLU A 3 16.96 26.56 -7.91
C GLU A 3 16.55 25.08 -7.93
N ASN A 4 16.81 24.38 -6.83
CA ASN A 4 16.41 22.99 -6.63
C ASN A 4 14.90 22.96 -6.34
N ARG A 5 14.09 23.08 -7.39
CA ARG A 5 12.62 23.00 -7.28
C ARG A 5 12.21 21.54 -7.22
N LEU A 6 12.23 20.98 -6.02
CA LEU A 6 11.50 19.76 -5.70
C LEU A 6 10.02 19.97 -6.10
N PRO A 7 9.40 19.08 -6.89
CA PRO A 7 8.00 19.22 -7.26
C PRO A 7 7.14 19.21 -6.00
N ARG A 8 6.28 20.22 -5.87
CA ARG A 8 5.25 20.32 -4.84
C ARG A 8 4.35 19.08 -4.96
N ILE A 9 4.48 18.15 -4.00
CA ILE A 9 3.60 17.01 -3.87
C ILE A 9 2.20 17.59 -3.59
N PRO A 10 1.16 17.28 -4.39
CA PRO A 10 -0.17 17.79 -4.14
C PRO A 10 -0.67 17.24 -2.80
N ASP A 11 -0.93 18.17 -1.89
CA ASP A 11 -1.52 17.93 -0.58
C ASP A 11 -3.03 17.67 -0.74
N SER A 12 -3.50 16.60 -0.09
CA SER A 12 -4.88 16.41 0.40
C SER A 12 -6.06 16.43 -0.58
N ALA A 13 -6.27 15.34 -1.32
CA ALA A 13 -7.60 14.91 -1.80
C ALA A 13 -7.58 13.42 -2.22
N GLY A 14 -7.48 12.51 -1.23
CA GLY A 14 -7.43 11.07 -1.48
C GLY A 14 -6.07 10.58 -2.00
N CYS A 15 -5.75 9.33 -1.70
CA CYS A 15 -4.59 8.66 -2.27
C CYS A 15 -4.64 8.77 -3.79
N SER A 16 -3.71 9.51 -4.40
CA SER A 16 -3.64 9.58 -5.86
C SER A 16 -3.44 8.18 -6.44
N THR A 17 -3.93 7.92 -7.64
CA THR A 17 -3.85 6.58 -8.26
C THR A 17 -2.41 6.07 -8.34
N SER A 18 -1.44 6.96 -8.57
CA SER A 18 -0.01 6.63 -8.56
C SER A 18 0.50 6.31 -7.15
N ARG A 19 0.07 7.05 -6.13
CA ARG A 19 0.40 6.75 -4.72
C ARG A 19 -0.20 5.42 -4.31
N LEU A 20 -1.45 5.14 -4.67
CA LEU A 20 -2.12 3.87 -4.41
C LEU A 20 -1.37 2.70 -5.04
N GLN A 21 -0.95 2.84 -6.30
CA GLN A 21 -0.15 1.83 -6.99
C GLN A 21 1.21 1.62 -6.31
N GLN A 22 1.85 2.70 -5.86
CA GLN A 22 3.09 2.62 -5.11
C GLN A 22 2.90 1.86 -3.78
N LEU A 23 1.87 2.20 -3.00
CA LEU A 23 1.54 1.53 -1.75
C LEU A 23 1.26 0.04 -1.95
N LYS A 24 0.52 -0.29 -3.01
CA LYS A 24 0.25 -1.68 -3.40
C LYS A 24 1.54 -2.46 -3.69
N LEU A 25 2.46 -1.88 -4.47
CA LEU A 25 3.76 -2.51 -4.77
C LEU A 25 4.63 -2.69 -3.53
N ILE A 26 4.68 -1.69 -2.64
CA ILE A 26 5.43 -1.78 -1.38
C ILE A 26 4.84 -2.87 -0.48
N ALA A 27 3.51 -2.90 -0.35
CA ALA A 27 2.82 -3.91 0.45
C ALA A 27 3.08 -5.33 -0.08
N ALA A 28 2.95 -5.54 -1.39
CA ALA A 28 3.23 -6.83 -2.03
C ALA A 28 4.68 -7.27 -1.82
N SER A 29 5.64 -6.35 -1.97
CA SER A 29 7.06 -6.60 -1.73
C SER A 29 7.31 -7.02 -0.27
N ARG A 30 6.71 -6.32 0.69
CA ARG A 30 6.84 -6.62 2.13
C ARG A 30 6.22 -7.97 2.49
N VAL A 31 5.03 -8.28 1.98
CA VAL A 31 4.36 -9.57 2.21
C VAL A 31 5.19 -10.73 1.63
N SER A 32 5.73 -10.55 0.43
CA SER A 32 6.62 -11.52 -0.20
C SER A 32 7.90 -11.74 0.61
N ALA A 33 8.56 -10.66 1.04
CA ALA A 33 9.76 -10.71 1.87
C ALA A 33 9.52 -11.38 3.23
N ALA A 34 8.36 -11.14 3.83
CA ALA A 34 7.95 -11.75 5.10
C ALA A 34 7.52 -13.22 4.95
N ARG A 35 7.40 -13.75 3.72
CA ARG A 35 6.93 -15.12 3.42
C ARG A 35 5.63 -15.47 4.15
N THR A 36 4.74 -14.50 4.21
CA THR A 36 3.52 -14.59 5.01
C THR A 36 2.54 -15.60 4.42
N THR A 37 2.01 -16.49 5.27
CA THR A 37 0.95 -17.46 4.89
C THR A 37 -0.39 -17.18 5.55
N SER A 38 -0.44 -16.24 6.51
CA SER A 38 -1.66 -15.86 7.24
C SER A 38 -2.24 -14.54 6.73
N ARG A 39 -3.56 -14.54 6.49
CA ARG A 39 -4.31 -13.32 6.10
C ARG A 39 -4.20 -12.21 7.14
N GLN A 40 -4.10 -12.56 8.43
CA GLN A 40 -3.97 -11.57 9.49
C GLN A 40 -2.64 -10.81 9.36
N GLN A 41 -1.54 -11.53 9.18
CA GLN A 41 -0.22 -10.93 8.97
C GLN A 41 -0.16 -10.07 7.69
N VAL A 42 -0.81 -10.50 6.61
CA VAL A 42 -0.95 -9.68 5.39
C VAL A 42 -1.70 -8.39 5.70
N THR A 43 -2.81 -8.48 6.44
CA THR A 43 -3.61 -7.32 6.86
C THR A 43 -2.79 -6.33 7.68
N ASP A 44 -1.99 -6.82 8.63
CA ASP A 44 -1.14 -5.97 9.48
C ASP A 44 -0.02 -5.30 8.69
N ILE A 45 0.63 -6.02 7.76
CA ILE A 45 1.65 -5.46 6.86
C ILE A 45 1.05 -4.38 5.96
N VAL A 46 -0.12 -4.63 5.37
CA VAL A 46 -0.82 -3.65 4.53
C VAL A 46 -1.19 -2.43 5.37
N ARG A 47 -1.73 -2.63 6.58
CA ARG A 47 -2.13 -1.54 7.48
C ARG A 47 -0.97 -0.60 7.81
N VAL A 48 0.18 -1.15 8.19
CA VAL A 48 1.41 -0.38 8.47
C VAL A 48 1.96 0.28 7.20
N THR A 49 1.66 -0.27 6.02
CA THR A 49 2.16 0.28 4.76
C THR A 49 1.30 1.44 4.26
N VAL A 50 -0.03 1.36 4.40
CA VAL A 50 -0.95 2.39 3.89
C VAL A 50 -1.22 3.52 4.88
N ASP A 51 -0.98 3.34 6.18
CA ASP A 51 -1.07 4.38 7.22
C ASP A 51 -2.30 5.31 7.10
N ASP A 52 -3.51 4.73 7.02
CA ASP A 52 -4.79 5.44 6.83
C ASP A 52 -4.89 6.33 5.56
N GLU A 53 -3.93 6.25 4.63
CA GLU A 53 -3.96 6.96 3.33
C GLU A 53 -5.11 6.49 2.43
N VAL A 54 -5.70 5.33 2.70
CA VAL A 54 -6.76 4.71 1.89
C VAL A 54 -8.00 4.40 2.73
N ASP A 55 -9.18 4.51 2.11
CA ASP A 55 -10.44 4.13 2.74
C ASP A 55 -10.53 2.62 3.00
N THR A 56 -11.45 2.21 3.88
CA THR A 56 -11.61 0.80 4.29
C THR A 56 -11.90 -0.16 3.12
N ARG A 57 -12.57 0.31 2.07
CA ARG A 57 -12.89 -0.53 0.90
C ARG A 57 -11.64 -0.76 0.06
N THR A 58 -10.88 0.29 -0.20
CA THR A 58 -9.60 0.23 -0.91
C THR A 58 -8.58 -0.61 -0.12
N PHE A 59 -8.51 -0.44 1.20
CA PHE A 59 -7.71 -1.27 2.09
C PHE A 59 -8.03 -2.76 1.92
N ARG A 60 -9.31 -3.15 1.98
CA ARG A 60 -9.73 -4.55 1.80
C ARG A 60 -9.34 -5.09 0.43
N ALA A 61 -9.51 -4.30 -0.62
CA ALA A 61 -9.13 -4.70 -1.97
C ALA A 61 -7.61 -4.96 -2.11
N ILE A 62 -6.76 -4.14 -1.47
CA ILE A 62 -5.31 -4.37 -1.45
C ILE A 62 -4.98 -5.66 -0.69
N VAL A 63 -5.59 -5.89 0.47
CA VAL A 63 -5.38 -7.13 1.24
C VAL A 63 -5.77 -8.36 0.43
N ASP A 64 -6.90 -8.33 -0.27
CA ASP A 64 -7.35 -9.44 -1.12
C ASP A 64 -6.44 -9.69 -2.32
N ASP A 65 -5.89 -8.64 -2.93
CA ASP A 65 -4.99 -8.76 -4.07
C ASP A 65 -3.60 -9.27 -3.68
N VAL A 66 -3.12 -8.91 -2.48
CA VAL A 66 -1.78 -9.26 -2.00
C VAL A 66 -1.77 -10.57 -1.21
N ALA A 67 -2.90 -10.98 -0.63
CA ALA A 67 -3.00 -12.25 0.07
C ALA A 67 -2.75 -13.42 -0.90
N PRO A 68 -1.92 -14.41 -0.52
CA PRO A 68 -1.68 -15.56 -1.39
C PRO A 68 -2.98 -16.34 -1.61
N ASP A 69 -3.25 -16.72 -2.87
CA ASP A 69 -4.46 -17.42 -3.34
C ASP A 69 -4.76 -18.72 -2.56
N LYS A 70 -3.76 -19.28 -1.87
CA LYS A 70 -3.85 -20.43 -0.95
C LYS A 70 -4.70 -20.18 0.31
N LEU A 71 -5.24 -18.97 0.50
CA LEU A 71 -6.19 -18.62 1.57
C LEU A 71 -7.67 -18.74 1.15
N ARG A 72 -7.95 -19.21 -0.08
CA ARG A 72 -9.31 -19.48 -0.57
C ARG A 72 -9.73 -20.93 -0.38
#